data_AF-A0A821DHH3-F1
#
_entry.id   AF-A0A821DHH3-F1
#
_cell.length_a   1.000
_cell.length_b   1.000
_cell.length_c   1.000
_cell.angle_alpha   90.00
_cell.angle_beta   90.00
_cell.angle_gamma   90.00
#
_symmetry.space_group_name_H-M   'P 1'
#
loop_
_entity.id
_entity.type
_entity.pdbx_description
1 polymer ?
#
loop_
_entity_poly.entity_id
_entity_poly.type
_entity_poly.pdbx_seq_one_letter_code
_entity_poly.pdbx_strand_id
1 'polypeptide(L)'
;YGDVSVEHMGPKYGPINRESMVFAIFKGRIVKDDISIMIVEQTTQWFHEIKNFILNGNVIYFNMPPFPYLCINNIKASVIIYYKNQKIHESTYLYMNFSNEELSGLPFNESMSDIDISMRKKKLSQDVVQSICCMPLMPKTTSQNKPRKRLNSKLT
;
A
#
# COMPACT_ATOMS: atom_id res chain seq x y z
N TYR A 1 -28.19 -14.76 -5.02
CA TYR A 1 -26.88 -14.42 -4.44
C TYR A 1 -27.13 -13.26 -3.49
N GLY A 2 -26.80 -13.39 -2.20
CA GLY A 2 -27.06 -12.33 -1.22
C GLY A 2 -26.10 -11.14 -1.38
N ASP A 3 -26.43 -10.02 -0.73
CA ASP A 3 -25.59 -8.82 -0.75
C ASP A 3 -24.21 -9.12 -0.15
N VAL A 4 -23.17 -8.86 -0.94
CA VAL A 4 -21.77 -8.99 -0.54
C VAL A 4 -21.27 -7.64 -0.05
N SER A 5 -20.68 -7.61 1.14
CA SER A 5 -20.08 -6.40 1.70
C SER A 5 -18.85 -6.74 2.54
N VAL A 6 -18.01 -5.75 2.81
CA VAL A 6 -16.88 -5.89 3.74
C VAL A 6 -17.33 -5.45 5.13
N GLU A 7 -17.24 -6.35 6.10
CA GLU A 7 -17.58 -6.07 7.51
C GLU A 7 -16.42 -5.42 8.25
N HIS A 8 -15.20 -5.91 8.00
CA HIS A 8 -14.01 -5.43 8.70
C HIS A 8 -12.78 -5.48 7.78
N MET A 9 -11.86 -4.53 7.98
CA MET A 9 -10.57 -4.51 7.29
C MET A 9 -9.48 -3.97 8.23
N GLY A 10 -8.33 -4.64 8.26
CA GLY A 10 -7.18 -4.23 9.05
C GLY A 10 -5.89 -4.98 8.70
N PRO A 11 -4.73 -4.56 9.22
CA PRO A 11 -4.48 -3.27 9.87
C PRO A 11 -4.70 -2.07 8.94
N LYS A 12 -4.96 -0.89 9.51
CA LYS A 12 -5.21 0.37 8.77
C LYS A 12 -3.95 1.22 8.57
N TYR A 13 -2.80 0.70 8.97
CA TYR A 13 -1.52 1.38 8.86
C TYR A 13 -0.40 0.37 8.71
N GLY A 14 0.76 0.82 8.23
CA GLY A 14 1.97 0.01 8.17
C GLY A 14 3.14 0.74 7.52
N PRO A 15 4.26 0.04 7.33
CA PRO A 15 5.51 0.64 6.90
C PRO A 15 5.43 1.17 5.47
N ILE A 16 5.99 2.35 5.22
CA ILE A 16 6.07 2.94 3.88
C ILE A 16 7.01 2.16 2.95
N ASN A 17 8.05 1.53 3.50
CA ASN A 17 9.18 0.96 2.75
C ASN A 17 9.16 -0.57 2.61
N ARG A 18 8.12 -1.25 3.12
CA ARG A 18 8.01 -2.71 3.12
C ARG A 18 6.59 -3.14 2.84
N GLU A 19 6.45 -4.38 2.41
CA GLU A 19 5.13 -5.00 2.32
C GLU A 19 4.52 -5.18 3.71
N SER A 20 3.22 -4.98 3.80
CA SER A 20 2.45 -5.23 5.02
C SER A 20 1.23 -6.06 4.70
N MET A 21 1.03 -7.16 5.44
CA MET A 21 -0.16 -7.97 5.28
C MET A 21 -1.39 -7.22 5.82
N VAL A 22 -2.46 -7.25 5.04
CA VAL A 22 -3.78 -6.71 5.35
C VAL A 22 -4.82 -7.80 5.09
N PHE A 23 -5.86 -7.82 5.91
CA PHE A 23 -6.99 -8.71 5.76
C PHE A 23 -8.30 -7.92 5.65
N ALA A 24 -9.27 -8.50 4.94
CA ALA A 24 -10.64 -8.02 4.94
C ALA A 24 -11.62 -9.19 5.13
N ILE A 25 -12.63 -8.98 5.98
CA ILE A 25 -13.68 -9.96 6.29
C ILE A 25 -14.94 -9.57 5.52
N PHE A 26 -15.50 -10.53 4.80
CA PHE A 26 -16.68 -10.33 3.97
C PHE A 26 -17.93 -10.94 4.60
N LYS A 27 -19.05 -10.27 4.38
CA LYS A 27 -20.38 -10.83 4.50
C LYS A 27 -20.81 -11.39 3.14
N GLY A 28 -21.48 -12.54 3.16
CA GLY A 28 -21.99 -13.20 1.95
C GLY A 28 -21.05 -14.26 1.41
N ARG A 29 -21.39 -14.84 0.25
CA ARG A 29 -20.58 -15.84 -0.44
C ARG A 29 -19.77 -15.16 -1.52
N ILE A 30 -18.46 -15.31 -1.47
CA ILE A 30 -17.53 -14.71 -2.41
C ILE A 30 -16.75 -15.77 -3.18
N VAL A 31 -16.37 -15.42 -4.41
CA VAL A 31 -15.47 -16.20 -5.27
C VAL A 31 -14.27 -15.32 -5.56
N LYS A 32 -13.06 -15.89 -5.54
CA LYS A 32 -11.81 -15.15 -5.68
C LYS A 32 -11.77 -14.30 -6.95
N ASP A 33 -12.18 -14.87 -8.08
CA ASP A 33 -12.08 -14.23 -9.40
C ASP A 33 -13.04 -13.05 -9.59
N ASP A 34 -14.07 -12.94 -8.73
CA ASP A 34 -15.01 -11.82 -8.76
C ASP A 34 -14.51 -10.61 -7.94
N ILE A 35 -13.37 -10.73 -7.24
CA ILE A 35 -12.83 -9.69 -6.35
C ILE A 35 -11.67 -8.98 -7.04
N SER A 36 -11.68 -7.65 -6.98
CA SER A 36 -10.54 -6.82 -7.37
C SER A 36 -10.22 -5.83 -6.26
N ILE A 37 -8.93 -5.63 -5.98
CA ILE A 37 -8.48 -4.72 -4.93
C ILE A 37 -7.53 -3.72 -5.56
N MET A 38 -7.87 -2.44 -5.43
CA MET A 38 -7.06 -1.33 -5.92
C MET A 38 -6.61 -0.45 -4.77
N ILE A 39 -5.41 0.07 -4.88
CA ILE A 39 -4.83 1.05 -3.96
C ILE A 39 -4.63 2.32 -4.76
N VAL A 40 -5.11 3.44 -4.23
CA VAL A 40 -5.02 4.75 -4.89
C VAL A 40 -4.52 5.77 -3.90
N GLU A 41 -3.52 6.55 -4.29
CA GLU A 41 -3.02 7.70 -3.54
C GLU A 41 -3.13 8.94 -4.45
N GLN A 42 -3.90 9.93 -4.01
CA GLN A 42 -4.34 11.03 -4.87
C GLN A 42 -3.24 12.08 -5.13
N THR A 43 -2.35 12.29 -4.16
CA THR A 43 -1.35 13.37 -4.20
C THR A 43 -0.28 13.10 -5.26
N THR A 44 0.18 11.86 -5.34
CA THR A 44 1.21 11.40 -6.27
C THR A 44 0.65 10.70 -7.51
N GLN A 45 -0.68 10.60 -7.61
CA GLN A 45 -1.40 9.84 -8.65
C GLN A 45 -0.94 8.38 -8.75
N TRP A 46 -0.40 7.85 -7.65
CA TRP A 46 0.04 6.47 -7.61
C TRP A 46 -1.17 5.55 -7.44
N PHE A 47 -1.21 4.51 -8.27
CA PHE A 47 -2.19 3.45 -8.18
C PHE A 47 -1.51 2.09 -8.28
N HIS A 48 -2.09 1.11 -7.61
CA HIS A 48 -1.60 -0.26 -7.62
C HIS A 48 -2.75 -1.26 -7.52
N GLU A 49 -2.75 -2.25 -8.41
CA GLU A 49 -3.71 -3.36 -8.38
C GLU A 49 -3.07 -4.57 -7.67
N ILE A 50 -3.77 -5.09 -6.66
CA ILE A 50 -3.34 -6.31 -5.97
C ILE A 50 -3.73 -7.51 -6.82
N LYS A 51 -2.74 -8.09 -7.50
CA LYS A 51 -2.92 -9.28 -8.34
C LYS A 51 -2.98 -10.57 -7.54
N ASN A 52 -2.27 -10.62 -6.42
CA ASN A 52 -2.10 -11.82 -5.61
C ASN A 52 -2.64 -11.60 -4.21
N PHE A 53 -3.67 -12.38 -3.87
CA PHE A 53 -4.23 -12.45 -2.52
C PHE A 53 -4.70 -13.89 -2.22
N ILE A 54 -4.82 -14.19 -0.95
CA ILE A 54 -5.28 -15.49 -0.42
C ILE A 54 -6.72 -15.32 0.02
N LEU A 55 -7.59 -16.24 -0.40
CA LEU A 55 -8.98 -16.33 0.07
C LEU A 55 -9.08 -17.54 1.00
N ASN A 56 -9.52 -17.32 2.24
CA ASN A 56 -9.76 -18.36 3.23
C ASN A 56 -11.16 -18.19 3.83
N GLY A 57 -12.13 -18.95 3.33
CA GLY A 57 -13.54 -18.75 3.65
C GLY A 57 -14.03 -17.38 3.18
N ASN A 58 -14.45 -16.54 4.14
CA ASN A 58 -14.90 -15.17 3.87
C ASN A 58 -13.82 -14.11 4.18
N VAL A 59 -12.59 -14.53 4.43
CA VAL A 59 -11.48 -13.61 4.72
C VAL A 59 -10.52 -13.61 3.55
N ILE A 60 -10.17 -12.41 3.08
CA ILE A 60 -9.06 -12.23 2.14
C ILE A 60 -7.83 -11.73 2.89
N TYR A 61 -6.65 -12.15 2.44
CA TYR A 61 -5.36 -11.64 2.90
C TYR A 61 -4.56 -11.17 1.68
N PHE A 62 -4.04 -9.95 1.73
CA PHE A 62 -3.23 -9.37 0.67
C PHE A 62 -2.09 -8.52 1.26
N ASN A 63 -1.05 -8.30 0.47
CA ASN A 63 0.05 -7.43 0.86
C ASN A 63 -0.17 -6.03 0.31
N MET A 64 -0.16 -5.03 1.19
CA MET A 64 0.04 -3.64 0.78
C MET A 64 1.47 -3.51 0.23
N PRO A 65 1.65 -3.02 -1.00
CA PRO A 65 2.95 -2.85 -1.61
C PRO A 65 3.72 -1.69 -0.95
N PRO A 66 5.06 -1.67 -1.02
CA PRO A 66 5.83 -0.50 -0.60
C PRO A 66 5.42 0.74 -1.41
N PHE A 67 5.36 1.89 -0.74
CA PHE A 67 5.07 3.15 -1.42
C PHE A 67 6.33 3.65 -2.14
N PRO A 68 6.25 4.03 -3.43
CA PRO A 68 7.44 4.30 -4.24
C PRO A 68 8.16 5.62 -3.88
N TYR A 69 7.50 6.55 -3.18
CA TYR A 69 8.06 7.86 -2.86
C TYR A 69 8.46 7.95 -1.39
N LEU A 70 9.67 7.46 -1.09
CA LEU A 70 10.23 7.43 0.27
C LEU A 70 10.60 8.80 0.84
N CYS A 71 10.55 9.86 0.01
CA CYS A 71 10.70 11.26 0.44
C CYS A 71 9.55 11.72 1.36
N ILE A 72 8.45 10.95 1.42
CA ILE A 72 7.25 11.30 2.17
C ILE A 72 7.26 10.55 3.50
N ASN A 73 7.09 11.25 4.62
CA ASN A 73 7.11 10.64 5.95
C ASN A 73 5.86 9.81 6.23
N ASN A 74 4.68 10.35 5.88
CA ASN A 74 3.40 9.69 6.08
C ASN A 74 2.51 9.96 4.87
N ILE A 75 1.84 8.95 4.35
CA ILE A 75 0.93 9.11 3.21
C ILE A 75 -0.33 8.26 3.39
N LYS A 76 -1.47 8.82 2.99
CA LYS A 76 -2.78 8.16 3.08
C LYS A 76 -3.16 7.63 1.72
N ALA A 77 -3.33 6.32 1.60
CA ALA A 77 -3.86 5.68 0.41
C ALA A 77 -5.27 5.16 0.66
N SER A 78 -6.14 5.22 -0.34
CA SER A 78 -7.44 4.54 -0.35
C SER A 78 -7.25 3.11 -0.85
N VAL A 79 -7.68 2.13 -0.06
CA VAL A 79 -7.84 0.73 -0.47
C VAL A 79 -9.30 0.54 -0.86
N ILE A 80 -9.52 0.19 -2.13
CA ILE A 80 -10.83 0.07 -2.75
C ILE A 80 -11.03 -1.39 -3.15
N ILE A 81 -12.11 -1.98 -2.66
CA ILE A 81 -12.47 -3.37 -2.96
C ILE A 81 -13.69 -3.36 -3.87
N TYR A 82 -13.57 -4.08 -4.97
CA TYR A 82 -14.62 -4.31 -5.95
C TYR A 82 -15.08 -5.77 -5.89
N TYR A 83 -16.37 -5.96 -6.08
CA TYR A 83 -16.97 -7.27 -6.32
C TYR A 83 -17.80 -7.20 -7.60
N LYS A 84 -17.49 -8.04 -8.59
CA LYS A 84 -18.13 -8.00 -9.92
C LYS A 84 -18.16 -6.61 -10.54
N ASN A 85 -17.01 -5.92 -10.50
CA ASN A 85 -16.80 -4.55 -10.99
C ASN A 85 -17.62 -3.46 -10.26
N GLN A 86 -18.26 -3.77 -9.14
CA GLN A 86 -18.93 -2.77 -8.30
C GLN A 86 -18.10 -2.48 -7.06
N LYS A 87 -17.89 -1.20 -6.75
CA LYS A 87 -17.22 -0.80 -5.51
C LYS A 87 -18.09 -1.19 -4.32
N ILE A 88 -17.61 -2.09 -3.48
CA ILE A 88 -18.32 -2.54 -2.27
C ILE A 88 -17.73 -1.98 -0.98
N HIS A 89 -16.45 -1.57 -1.01
CA HIS A 89 -15.78 -1.02 0.15
C HIS A 89 -14.66 -0.07 -0.25
N GLU A 90 -14.44 0.94 0.59
CA GLU A 90 -13.32 1.86 0.51
C GLU A 90 -12.87 2.18 1.93
N SER A 91 -11.56 2.07 2.17
CA SER A 91 -10.97 2.43 3.46
C SER A 91 -9.63 3.10 3.29
N THR A 92 -9.23 3.89 4.27
CA THR A 92 -7.92 4.56 4.27
C THR A 92 -6.88 3.67 4.94
N TYR A 93 -5.74 3.52 4.28
CA TYR A 93 -4.53 2.93 4.81
C TYR A 93 -3.45 4.01 4.96
N LEU A 94 -2.85 4.08 6.14
CA LEU A 94 -1.79 5.03 6.44
C LEU A 94 -0.41 4.37 6.34
N TYR A 95 0.34 4.73 5.30
CA TYR A 95 1.76 4.41 5.25
C TYR A 95 2.52 5.34 6.20
N MET A 96 3.35 4.74 7.06
CA MET A 96 4.16 5.45 8.04
C MET A 96 5.63 5.10 7.87
N ASN A 97 6.48 6.12 7.93
CA ASN A 97 7.91 5.93 8.06
C ASN A 97 8.24 5.64 9.52
N PHE A 98 8.52 4.39 9.83
CA PHE A 98 9.10 4.02 11.12
C PHE A 98 10.61 4.30 11.05
N SER A 99 11.02 5.51 11.42
CA SER A 99 12.43 5.75 11.75
C SER A 99 12.80 4.82 12.89
N ASN A 100 13.96 4.14 12.79
CA ASN A 100 14.41 3.10 13.72
C ASN A 100 14.65 3.56 15.18
N GLU A 101 14.13 4.71 15.61
CA GLU A 101 14.38 5.30 16.93
C GLU A 101 13.29 5.01 17.98
N GLU A 102 12.14 4.45 17.63
CA GLU A 102 11.03 4.23 18.58
C GLU A 102 10.68 2.76 18.91
N LEU A 103 11.42 1.77 18.38
CA LEU A 103 11.11 0.34 18.58
C LEU A 103 12.18 -0.48 19.32
N SER A 104 13.18 0.16 19.93
CA SER A 104 14.14 -0.53 20.82
C SER A 104 13.71 -0.59 22.29
N GLY A 105 12.42 -0.37 22.60
CA GLY A 105 11.97 -0.07 23.97
C GLY A 105 10.92 -0.98 24.60
N LEU A 106 10.47 -2.08 23.97
CA LEU A 106 9.48 -2.96 24.60
C LEU A 106 9.81 -4.44 24.36
N PRO A 107 10.37 -5.17 25.36
CA PRO A 107 10.26 -6.61 25.35
C PRO A 107 8.77 -6.99 25.47
N PHE A 108 8.31 -7.83 24.54
CA PHE A 108 7.07 -8.57 24.68
C PHE A 108 7.13 -9.38 25.98
N ASN A 109 6.52 -8.86 27.04
CA ASN A 109 6.16 -9.64 28.22
C ASN A 109 4.66 -9.50 28.40
N GLU A 110 3.98 -10.65 28.36
CA GLU A 110 2.61 -10.83 28.78
C GLU A 110 2.43 -10.29 30.19
N SER A 111 1.68 -9.19 30.35
CA SER A 111 0.97 -8.90 31.59
C SER A 111 -0.07 -7.81 31.34
N MET A 112 -1.30 -8.22 31.52
CA MET A 112 -2.55 -7.48 31.50
C MET A 112 -2.67 -6.64 32.78
N SER A 113 -2.71 -5.30 32.66
CA SER A 113 -3.47 -4.38 33.53
C SER A 113 -3.14 -2.93 33.21
N ASP A 114 -4.18 -2.16 32.87
CA ASP A 114 -4.43 -0.74 33.14
C ASP A 114 -3.27 0.26 33.00
N ILE A 115 -3.37 1.21 32.06
CA ILE A 115 -3.11 2.65 32.28
C ILE A 115 -3.79 3.48 31.17
N ASP A 116 -4.87 4.14 31.59
CA ASP A 116 -5.21 5.56 31.42
C ASP A 116 -4.75 6.34 30.15
N ILE A 117 -5.71 6.63 29.27
CA ILE A 117 -5.53 7.49 28.08
C ILE A 117 -5.72 8.95 28.50
N SER A 118 -4.63 9.61 28.89
CA SER A 118 -4.61 11.07 29.08
C SER A 118 -4.37 11.78 27.74
N MET A 119 -5.46 12.25 27.13
CA MET A 119 -5.41 13.13 25.96
C MET A 119 -4.71 14.45 26.29
N ARG A 120 -3.49 14.66 25.79
CA ARG A 120 -2.89 16.00 25.68
C ARG A 120 -2.89 16.48 24.24
N LYS A 121 -3.88 17.34 23.96
CA LYS A 121 -3.89 18.33 22.89
C LYS A 121 -2.54 19.05 22.83
N LYS A 122 -1.84 18.99 21.70
CA LYS A 122 -0.95 20.08 21.25
C LYS A 122 -1.34 20.47 19.84
N LYS A 123 -1.99 21.63 19.75
CA LYS A 123 -1.97 22.50 18.57
C LYS A 123 -0.50 22.88 18.32
N LEU A 124 -0.01 22.69 17.12
CA LEU A 124 1.00 23.57 16.55
C LEU A 124 0.67 23.79 15.07
N SER A 125 0.65 25.06 14.73
CA SER A 125 0.33 25.65 13.43
C SER A 125 1.63 25.93 12.69
N GLN A 126 1.66 25.71 11.37
CA GLN A 126 2.12 26.61 10.31
C GLN A 126 2.64 25.84 9.08
N ASP A 127 1.95 26.11 7.97
CA ASP A 127 2.43 26.27 6.61
C ASP A 127 3.92 26.01 6.33
N VAL A 128 4.20 25.07 5.42
CA VAL A 128 5.18 25.27 4.35
C VAL A 128 4.67 24.53 3.11
N VAL A 129 4.33 25.30 2.07
CA VAL A 129 4.17 24.83 0.70
C VAL A 129 5.54 24.33 0.23
N GLN A 130 5.69 23.02 0.05
CA GLN A 130 6.79 22.45 -0.70
C GLN A 130 6.22 21.52 -1.77
N SER A 131 6.03 22.10 -2.95
CA SER A 131 5.96 21.36 -4.21
C SER A 131 7.29 20.63 -4.38
N ILE A 132 7.30 19.32 -4.14
CA ILE A 132 8.43 18.46 -4.44
C ILE A 132 7.94 17.44 -5.46
N CYS A 133 8.39 17.61 -6.70
CA CYS A 133 8.34 16.58 -7.72
C CYS A 133 9.25 15.42 -7.29
N CYS A 134 8.73 14.45 -6.52
CA CYS A 134 9.43 13.19 -6.32
C CYS A 134 9.23 12.33 -7.58
N MET A 135 10.29 12.10 -8.35
CA MET A 135 10.27 11.16 -9.46
C MET A 135 10.30 9.71 -8.93
N PRO A 136 9.58 8.77 -9.55
CA PRO A 136 9.63 7.37 -9.16
C PRO A 136 11.03 6.77 -9.47
N LEU A 137 11.51 5.91 -8.56
CA LEU A 137 12.74 5.13 -8.77
C LEU A 137 12.51 4.10 -9.88
N MET A 138 13.01 4.39 -11.08
CA MET A 138 13.05 3.46 -12.20
C MET A 138 14.06 2.32 -11.92
N PRO A 139 13.76 1.07 -12.32
CA PRO A 139 14.70 -0.04 -12.20
C PRO A 139 15.90 0.15 -13.15
N LYS A 140 17.11 -0.07 -12.64
CA LYS A 140 18.37 -0.03 -13.40
C LYS A 140 18.36 -1.15 -14.45
N THR A 141 18.33 -0.78 -15.73
CA THR A 141 18.62 -1.71 -16.83
C THR A 141 20.12 -1.94 -16.93
N THR A 142 20.55 -3.16 -16.66
CA THR A 142 21.90 -3.64 -16.95
C THR A 142 22.18 -3.60 -18.44
N SER A 143 23.23 -2.85 -18.78
CA SER A 143 23.96 -2.82 -20.04
C SER A 143 24.18 -4.22 -20.65
N GLN A 144 23.86 -4.37 -21.94
CA GLN A 144 24.57 -5.32 -22.80
C GLN A 144 25.03 -4.64 -24.09
N ASN A 145 26.32 -4.84 -24.35
CA ASN A 145 27.10 -4.37 -25.47
C ASN A 145 26.60 -4.89 -26.84
N LYS A 146 26.44 -3.97 -27.79
CA LYS A 146 26.85 -3.94 -29.23
C LYS A 146 27.28 -5.26 -29.92
N PRO A 147 27.05 -5.41 -31.25
CA PRO A 147 27.90 -4.67 -32.21
C PRO A 147 27.25 -4.11 -33.50
N ARG A 148 27.97 -3.11 -34.03
CA ARG A 148 27.84 -2.42 -35.32
C ARG A 148 27.75 -3.38 -36.51
N LYS A 149 26.78 -3.19 -37.40
CA LYS A 149 26.88 -3.65 -38.81
C LYS A 149 27.41 -2.50 -39.69
N ARG A 150 28.49 -2.80 -40.41
CA ARG A 150 29.13 -1.96 -41.43
C ARG A 150 28.24 -1.89 -42.68
N LEU A 151 28.13 -0.69 -43.27
CA LEU A 151 27.80 -0.50 -44.68
C LEU A 151 28.87 -1.18 -45.55
N ASN A 152 28.46 -1.84 -46.63
CA ASN A 152 29.22 -1.86 -47.87
C ASN A 152 28.26 -1.99 -49.07
N SER A 153 28.46 -1.08 -50.01
CA SER A 153 27.94 -1.02 -51.35
C SER A 153 28.64 -2.02 -52.27
N LYS A 154 27.90 -2.57 -53.24
CA LYS A 154 28.32 -2.99 -54.61
C LYS A 154 27.07 -3.52 -55.32
N LEU A 155 26.53 -2.81 -56.32
CA LEU A 155 26.86 -2.93 -57.75
C LEU A 155 26.68 -4.36 -58.28
N THR A 156 25.50 -4.62 -58.85
CA THR A 156 25.26 -5.13 -60.21
C THR A 156 23.79 -4.90 -60.54
#